data_AF-A0AAW1V6H3-F1
#
_entry.id   AF-A0AAW1V6H3-F1
#
_cell.length_a   1.000
_cell.length_b   1.000
_cell.length_c   1.000
_cell.angle_alpha   90.00
_cell.angle_beta   90.00
_cell.angle_gamma   90.00
#
_symmetry.space_group_name_H-M   'P 1'
#
loop_
_entity.id
_entity.type
_entity.pdbx_description
1 polymer ?
#
loop_
_entity_poly.entity_id
_entity_poly.type
_entity_poly.pdbx_seq_one_letter_code
_entity_poly.pdbx_strand_id
1 'polypeptide(L)'
;MSHDTQRDPNKGDDSRHVGVVTNNPFLNFMREFRARNRNLEVKEQLIKGAEQWRKMNDAQKQPYVELARQARRRRRGKKSSHSRRRRRRHHSRG
;
A
#
# COMPACT_ATOMS: atom_id res chain seq x y z
N MET A 1 0.90 -38.26 -11.32
CA MET A 1 0.46 -36.97 -11.90
C MET A 1 1.09 -35.86 -11.08
N SER A 2 2.31 -35.47 -11.45
CA SER A 2 3.04 -34.38 -10.80
C SER A 2 2.75 -33.10 -11.58
N HIS A 3 2.07 -32.14 -10.96
CA HIS A 3 1.84 -30.83 -11.57
C HIS A 3 3.11 -29.99 -11.48
N ASP A 4 4.05 -30.26 -12.40
CA ASP A 4 5.14 -29.36 -12.74
C ASP A 4 4.52 -28.07 -13.31
N THR A 5 4.39 -27.06 -12.45
CA THR A 5 3.87 -25.76 -12.86
C THR A 5 5.02 -24.98 -13.47
N GLN A 6 5.10 -25.08 -14.80
CA GLN A 6 5.96 -24.31 -15.68
C GLN A 6 6.06 -22.84 -15.22
N ARG A 7 7.28 -22.43 -14.82
CA ARG A 7 7.59 -21.07 -14.38
C ARG A 7 7.67 -20.16 -15.61
N ASP A 8 6.62 -19.36 -15.83
CA ASP A 8 6.58 -18.35 -16.89
C ASP A 8 7.78 -17.39 -16.80
N PRO A 9 8.61 -17.28 -17.85
CA PRO A 9 9.82 -16.45 -17.85
C PRO A 9 9.55 -14.94 -18.01
N ASN A 10 8.27 -14.52 -18.11
CA ASN A 10 7.86 -13.12 -18.30
C ASN A 10 7.18 -12.50 -17.07
N LYS A 11 7.38 -13.06 -15.87
CA LYS A 11 7.03 -12.38 -14.61
C LYS A 11 8.20 -11.49 -14.19
N GLY A 12 8.12 -10.23 -14.61
CA GLY A 12 9.09 -9.20 -14.26
C GLY A 12 9.36 -9.16 -12.76
N ASP A 13 10.64 -9.10 -12.42
CA ASP A 13 11.24 -8.86 -11.10
C ASP A 13 10.28 -8.24 -10.05
N ASP A 14 9.50 -9.09 -9.37
CA ASP A 14 8.53 -8.73 -8.31
C ASP A 14 9.22 -8.23 -7.03
N SER A 15 10.55 -8.09 -7.03
CA SER A 15 11.35 -7.80 -5.83
C SER A 15 11.36 -6.33 -5.38
N ARG A 16 10.77 -5.40 -6.16
CA ARG A 16 10.88 -3.95 -5.91
C ARG A 16 9.58 -3.20 -5.58
N HIS A 17 8.44 -3.88 -5.44
CA HIS A 17 7.14 -3.19 -5.30
C HIS A 17 6.35 -3.53 -4.03
N VAL A 18 6.99 -3.41 -2.86
CA VAL A 18 6.21 -3.08 -1.66
C VAL A 18 5.74 -1.63 -1.79
N GLY A 19 4.57 -1.46 -2.39
CA GLY A 19 3.97 -0.16 -2.69
C GLY A 19 4.02 0.82 -1.51
N VAL A 20 3.94 2.12 -1.83
CA VAL A 20 4.02 3.19 -0.82
C VAL A 20 3.00 3.01 0.31
N VAL A 21 3.33 3.48 1.51
CA VAL A 21 2.36 3.58 2.61
C VAL A 21 1.15 4.38 2.11
N THR A 22 -0.03 3.76 2.21
CA THR A 22 -1.28 4.38 1.78
C THR A 22 -2.10 4.83 2.99
N ASN A 23 -3.16 5.58 2.72
CA ASN A 23 -4.19 5.91 3.70
C ASN A 23 -5.22 4.78 3.89
N ASN A 24 -4.99 3.60 3.32
CA ASN A 24 -5.85 2.43 3.51
C ASN A 24 -5.11 1.41 4.41
N PRO A 25 -5.64 1.10 5.62
CA PRO A 25 -5.04 0.13 6.53
C PRO A 25 -4.85 -1.25 5.90
N PHE A 26 -5.82 -1.72 5.11
CA PHE A 26 -5.74 -3.03 4.45
C PHE A 26 -4.57 -3.10 3.46
N LEU A 27 -4.37 -2.06 2.64
CA LEU A 27 -3.26 -2.03 1.68
C LEU A 27 -1.89 -1.96 2.39
N ASN A 28 -1.84 -1.32 3.56
CA ASN A 28 -0.63 -1.30 4.39
C ASN A 28 -0.32 -2.68 4.97
N PHE A 29 -1.34 -3.43 5.39
CA PHE A 29 -1.19 -4.84 5.77
C PHE A 29 -0.75 -5.69 4.60
N MET A 30 -1.42 -5.56 3.45
CA MET A 30 -1.09 -6.31 2.23
C MET A 30 0.35 -6.08 1.79
N ARG A 31 0.88 -4.87 1.98
CA ARG A 31 2.29 -4.57 1.72
C ARG A 31 3.23 -5.48 2.52
N GLU A 32 2.99 -5.63 3.83
CA GLU A 32 3.78 -6.54 4.66
C GLU A 32 3.51 -8.00 4.36
N PHE A 33 2.24 -8.35 4.10
CA PHE A 33 1.85 -9.71 3.77
C PHE A 33 2.56 -10.21 2.51
N ARG A 34 2.60 -9.39 1.44
CA ARG A 34 3.34 -9.69 0.21
C ARG A 34 4.85 -9.77 0.44
N ALA A 35 5.39 -8.89 1.29
CA ALA A 35 6.82 -8.91 1.63
C ALA A 35 7.24 -10.21 2.33
N ARG A 36 6.36 -10.78 3.16
CA ARG A 36 6.57 -12.05 3.87
C ARG A 36 6.28 -13.28 3.00
N ASN A 37 5.39 -13.18 2.02
CA ASN A 37 4.92 -14.31 1.19
C ASN A 37 5.36 -14.18 -0.28
N ARG A 38 6.63 -13.84 -0.53
CA ARG A 38 7.16 -13.59 -1.88
C ARG A 38 7.17 -14.83 -2.79
N ASN A 39 7.11 -16.01 -2.20
CA ASN A 39 7.07 -17.30 -2.88
C ASN A 39 5.68 -17.64 -3.44
N LEU A 40 4.63 -16.94 -3.00
CA LEU A 40 3.27 -17.15 -3.50
C LEU A 40 2.99 -16.30 -4.73
N GLU A 41 2.09 -16.74 -5.60
CA GLU A 41 1.61 -15.91 -6.70
C GLU A 41 0.82 -14.70 -6.18
N VAL A 42 0.90 -13.56 -6.87
CA VAL A 42 0.19 -12.31 -6.49
C VAL A 42 -1.29 -12.54 -6.20
N LYS A 43 -1.96 -13.38 -7.00
CA LYS A 43 -3.37 -13.75 -6.82
C LYS A 43 -3.59 -14.49 -5.50
N GLU A 44 -2.76 -15.47 -5.20
CA GLU A 44 -2.81 -16.20 -3.93
C GLU A 44 -2.49 -15.31 -2.74
N GLN A 45 -1.50 -14.42 -2.87
CA GLN A 45 -1.17 -13.44 -1.85
C GLN A 45 -2.39 -12.56 -1.53
N LEU A 46 -3.14 -12.15 -2.56
CA LEU A 46 -4.35 -11.34 -2.39
C LEU A 46 -5.45 -12.11 -1.66
N ILE A 47 -5.73 -13.35 -2.07
CA ILE A 47 -6.79 -14.17 -1.48
C ILE A 47 -6.45 -14.49 -0.02
N LYS A 48 -5.28 -15.09 0.25
CA LYS A 48 -4.84 -15.48 1.59
C LYS A 48 -4.69 -14.27 2.51
N GLY A 49 -4.16 -13.16 2.00
CA GLY A 49 -4.03 -11.91 2.74
C GLY A 49 -5.39 -11.32 3.10
N ALA A 50 -6.36 -11.32 2.19
CA ALA A 50 -7.71 -10.84 2.47
C ALA A 50 -8.43 -11.68 3.53
N GLU A 51 -8.29 -13.00 3.47
CA GLU A 51 -8.84 -13.91 4.49
C GLU A 51 -8.21 -13.67 5.86
N GLN A 52 -6.89 -13.55 5.94
CA GLN A 52 -6.20 -13.27 7.19
C GLN A 52 -6.61 -11.91 7.75
N TRP A 53 -6.71 -10.88 6.91
CA TRP A 53 -7.18 -9.56 7.34
C TRP A 53 -8.59 -9.60 7.93
N ARG A 54 -9.49 -10.39 7.35
CA ARG A 54 -10.85 -10.59 7.89
C ARG A 54 -10.83 -11.25 9.28
N LYS A 55 -9.91 -12.21 9.50
CA LYS A 55 -9.74 -12.92 10.77
C LYS A 55 -9.05 -12.10 11.86
N MET A 56 -8.32 -11.04 11.50
CA MET A 56 -7.64 -10.18 12.47
C MET A 56 -8.63 -9.37 13.32
N ASN A 57 -8.35 -9.27 14.62
CA ASN A 57 -9.09 -8.38 15.53
C ASN A 57 -8.62 -6.92 15.41
N ASP A 58 -9.32 -6.01 16.09
CA ASP A 58 -9.03 -4.58 16.00
C ASP A 58 -7.64 -4.22 16.53
N ALA A 59 -7.16 -4.89 17.58
CA ALA A 59 -5.82 -4.68 18.12
C ALA A 59 -4.73 -5.04 17.09
N GLN A 60 -4.92 -6.13 16.36
CA GLN A 60 -4.01 -6.55 15.28
C GLN A 60 -4.08 -5.62 14.06
N LYS A 61 -5.24 -5.03 13.79
CA LYS A 61 -5.44 -4.05 12.69
C LYS A 61 -4.94 -2.65 13.06
N GLN A 62 -4.92 -2.32 14.35
CA GLN A 62 -4.58 -1.01 14.91
C GLN A 62 -3.30 -0.40 14.30
N PRO A 63 -2.13 -1.08 14.27
CA PRO A 63 -0.91 -0.48 13.73
C PRO A 63 -1.07 -0.03 12.26
N TYR A 64 -1.80 -0.79 11.46
CA TYR A 64 -2.07 -0.43 10.07
C TYR A 64 -3.06 0.74 9.94
N VAL A 65 -4.00 0.86 10.88
CA VAL A 65 -4.94 1.99 10.99
C VAL A 65 -4.20 3.27 11.35
N GLU A 66 -3.26 3.22 12.30
CA GLU A 66 -2.43 4.37 12.66
C GLU A 66 -1.54 4.80 11.51
N LEU A 67 -0.92 3.84 10.82
CA LEU A 67 -0.09 4.10 9.65
C LEU A 67 -0.89 4.78 8.54
N ALA A 68 -2.12 4.32 8.29
CA ALA A 68 -3.05 4.94 7.35
C ALA A 68 -3.44 6.36 7.76
N ARG A 69 -3.69 6.59 9.05
CA ARG A 69 -4.00 7.91 9.62
C ARG A 69 -2.83 8.87 9.45
N GLN A 70 -1.60 8.43 9.68
CA GLN A 70 -0.38 9.21 9.43
C GLN A 70 -0.22 9.56 7.95
N ALA A 71 -0.41 8.60 7.04
CA ALA A 71 -0.35 8.83 5.60
C ALA A 71 -1.40 9.85 5.13
N ARG A 72 -2.61 9.80 5.68
CA ARG A 72 -3.67 10.80 5.42
C ARG A 72 -3.25 12.20 5.84
N ARG A 73 -2.65 12.34 7.03
CA ARG A 73 -2.15 13.63 7.55
C ARG A 73 -1.07 14.22 6.64
N ARG A 74 -0.08 13.40 6.23
CA ARG A 74 0.99 13.82 5.31
C ARG A 74 0.46 14.33 3.96
N ARG A 75 -0.56 13.68 3.40
CA ARG A 75 -1.20 14.12 2.13
C ARG A 75 -1.96 15.44 2.27
N ARG A 76 -2.67 15.66 3.38
CA ARG A 76 -3.41 16.92 3.63
C ARG A 76 -2.46 18.11 3.79
N GLY A 77 -1.34 17.94 4.49
CA GLY A 77 -0.33 18.99 4.64
C GLY A 77 0.19 19.51 3.30
N LYS A 78 0.53 18.61 2.37
CA LYS A 78 1.05 18.96 1.03
C LYS A 78 0.07 19.78 0.18
N LYS A 79 -1.24 19.50 0.25
CA LYS A 79 -2.26 20.28 -0.49
C LYS A 79 -2.33 21.74 -0.01
N SER A 80 -2.17 21.96 1.30
CA SER A 80 -2.23 23.32 1.88
C SER A 80 -1.05 24.20 1.45
N SER A 81 0.14 23.62 1.29
CA SER A 81 1.35 24.34 0.90
C SER A 81 1.30 24.78 -0.56
N HIS A 82 0.78 23.93 -1.46
CA HIS A 82 0.65 24.25 -2.88
C HIS A 82 -0.41 25.32 -3.14
N SER A 83 -1.52 25.29 -2.39
CA SER A 83 -2.56 26.32 -2.45
C SER A 83 -2.03 27.71 -2.04
N ARG A 84 -1.27 27.78 -0.93
CA ARG A 84 -0.64 29.03 -0.48
C ARG A 84 0.35 29.60 -1.49
N ARG A 85 1.14 28.74 -2.15
CA ARG A 85 2.12 29.16 -3.17
C ARG A 85 1.45 29.70 -4.44
N ARG A 86 0.31 29.12 -4.86
CA ARG A 86 -0.45 29.61 -6.02
C ARG A 86 -1.10 30.97 -5.75
N ARG A 87 -1.67 31.19 -4.56
CA ARG A 87 -2.31 32.47 -4.21
C ARG A 87 -1.30 33.63 -4.18
N ARG A 88 -0.09 33.42 -3.68
CA ARG A 88 0.97 34.44 -3.65
C ARG A 88 1.43 34.88 -5.05
N ARG A 89 1.41 33.97 -6.03
CA ARG A 89 1.79 34.31 -7.42
C ARG A 89 0.77 35.19 -8.14
N HIS A 90 -0.50 35.15 -7.73
CA HIS A 90 -1.54 35.99 -8.32
C HIS A 90 -1.53 37.43 -7.77
N HIS A 91 -1.07 37.66 -6.54
CA HIS A 91 -1.02 39.01 -5.95
C HIS A 91 0.21 39.83 -6.36
N SER A 92 1.20 39.24 -7.04
CA SER A 92 2.42 39.94 -7.45
C SER A 92 2.38 40.40 -8.92
N ARG A 93 1.19 40.39 -9.55
CA ARG A 93 0.93 40.82 -10.94
C ARG A 93 -0.24 41.82 -11.04
N GLY A 94 -0.45 42.61 -10.00
CA GLY A 94 -1.38 43.75 -9.98
C GLY A 94 -0.59 45.03 -9.89
#